data_AF-A0AAE8IDS1-F1
#
_entry.id   AF-A0AAE8IDS1-F1
#
_cell.length_a   1.000
_cell.length_b   1.000
_cell.length_c   1.000
_cell.angle_alpha   90.00
_cell.angle_beta   90.00
_cell.angle_gamma   90.00
#
_symmetry.space_group_name_H-M   'P 1'
#
loop_
_entity.id
_entity.type
_entity.pdbx_description
1 polymer ?
#
loop_
_entity_poly.entity_id
_entity_poly.type
_entity_poly.pdbx_seq_one_letter_code
_entity_poly.pdbx_strand_id
1 'polypeptide(L)'
;HYAHIDHGYAATIHKAQGMTVDKVHVLATPGLDRHASYVALSRHRETVNLHYGKDDFANQGKLVRTLERERGKDMASDYGRAPEAASLAQPEPQPPHQVQPPHQVQPQAEPPLQPKRSIFAGLKLNAAPLDRRPAMPSFDKAVQDYAKALQQEQAMRAQGYEPLIEQQQAAQRARDALDALRPQASQDLSAAFGKDRGLIHEAATGHSGNAIRQMQVERDTRVAGQQRADRFIADWQSSDSQRQALSRSGDHSASGKVREAMAGMAKGLERDPQLESLLRNRTKELGLSFQSGQSLSQDLQRHLGRSLGRGLGL
;
A
#
# COMPACT_ATOMS: atom_id res chain seq x y z
N HIS A 1 14.83 39.58 7.22
CA HIS A 1 15.36 38.84 6.05
C HIS A 1 14.54 37.57 5.91
N TYR A 2 13.45 37.59 5.15
CA TYR A 2 12.59 36.40 4.94
C TYR A 2 13.07 35.69 3.67
N ALA A 3 13.59 34.47 3.80
CA ALA A 3 14.25 33.73 2.72
C ALA A 3 13.43 32.56 2.15
N HIS A 4 12.15 32.39 2.54
CA HIS A 4 11.34 31.24 2.12
C HIS A 4 9.87 31.61 1.88
N ILE A 5 9.62 32.56 0.97
CA ILE A 5 8.32 32.65 0.29
C ILE A 5 8.58 32.22 -1.15
N ASP A 6 8.22 30.97 -1.48
CA ASP A 6 8.13 30.57 -2.88
C ASP A 6 6.83 31.15 -3.44
N HIS A 7 6.94 31.99 -4.47
CA HIS A 7 5.79 32.51 -5.20
C HIS A 7 5.12 31.34 -5.95
N GLY A 8 4.04 30.79 -5.38
CA GLY A 8 3.26 29.68 -5.93
C GLY A 8 2.39 30.05 -7.13
N TYR A 9 2.95 30.72 -8.15
CA TYR A 9 2.22 31.06 -9.37
C TYR A 9 2.26 29.95 -10.43
N ALA A 10 3.19 29.00 -10.34
CA ALA A 10 3.23 27.80 -11.18
C ALA A 10 4.02 26.68 -10.48
N ALA A 11 3.44 25.48 -10.40
CA ALA A 11 4.12 24.28 -9.92
C ALA A 11 4.22 23.25 -11.05
N THR A 12 5.35 22.56 -11.16
CA THR A 12 5.48 21.44 -12.10
C THR A 12 4.59 20.28 -11.68
N ILE A 13 4.07 19.50 -12.63
CA ILE A 13 3.11 18.40 -12.37
C ILE A 13 3.66 17.41 -11.31
N HIS A 14 4.98 17.20 -11.31
CA HIS A 14 5.69 16.34 -10.35
C HIS A 14 5.71 16.88 -8.91
N LYS A 15 5.51 18.19 -8.70
CA LYS A 15 5.43 18.85 -7.38
C LYS A 15 3.99 19.06 -6.88
N ALA A 16 2.99 18.92 -7.76
CA ALA A 16 1.56 19.07 -7.43
C ALA A 16 0.81 17.73 -7.27
N GLN A 17 1.52 16.61 -7.29
CA GLN A 17 0.93 15.27 -7.18
C GLN A 17 0.34 15.06 -5.78
N GLY A 18 -0.99 14.97 -5.69
CA GLY A 18 -1.73 14.79 -4.43
C GLY A 18 -2.48 16.02 -3.92
N MET A 19 -2.35 17.17 -4.58
CA MET A 19 -3.14 18.37 -4.29
C MET A 19 -4.44 18.35 -5.10
N THR A 20 -5.58 18.63 -4.48
CA THR A 20 -6.81 19.00 -5.19
C THR A 20 -6.95 20.52 -5.10
N VAL A 21 -7.05 21.18 -6.24
CA VAL A 21 -7.13 22.64 -6.36
C VAL A 21 -8.43 22.96 -7.10
N ASP A 22 -9.18 23.98 -6.67
CA ASP A 22 -10.51 24.25 -7.22
C ASP A 22 -10.45 24.61 -8.72
N LYS A 23 -9.44 25.40 -9.12
CA LYS A 23 -9.17 25.79 -10.52
C LYS A 23 -7.75 25.43 -10.93
N VAL A 24 -7.59 24.74 -12.05
CA VAL A 24 -6.28 24.30 -12.56
C VAL A 24 -6.03 24.88 -13.95
N HIS A 25 -4.85 25.47 -14.15
CA HIS A 25 -4.36 25.89 -15.45
C HIS A 25 -3.18 24.99 -15.84
N VAL A 26 -3.34 24.21 -16.92
CA VAL A 26 -2.30 23.29 -17.41
C VAL A 26 -1.65 23.92 -18.63
N LEU A 27 -0.32 24.04 -18.64
CA LEU A 27 0.44 24.38 -19.85
C LEU A 27 0.97 23.09 -20.49
N ALA A 28 0.44 22.75 -21.67
CA ALA A 28 0.96 21.64 -22.44
C ALA A 28 2.30 22.01 -23.07
N THR A 29 3.28 21.14 -22.90
CA THR A 29 4.60 21.20 -23.55
C THR A 29 4.88 19.89 -24.28
N PRO A 30 5.78 19.85 -25.28
CA PRO A 30 6.08 18.63 -26.03
C PRO A 30 6.61 17.46 -25.19
N GLY A 31 7.03 17.74 -23.94
CA GLY A 31 7.49 16.75 -22.98
C GLY A 31 6.37 16.00 -22.23
N LEU A 32 5.11 16.43 -22.35
CA LEU A 32 3.98 15.72 -21.75
C LEU A 32 3.75 14.35 -22.43
N ASP A 33 3.19 13.44 -21.65
CA ASP A 33 2.76 12.11 -22.09
C ASP A 33 1.36 11.81 -21.53
N ARG A 34 0.82 10.65 -21.88
CA ARG A 34 -0.52 10.22 -21.47
C ARG A 34 -0.72 10.22 -19.96
N HIS A 35 0.28 9.81 -19.20
CA HIS A 35 0.17 9.71 -17.75
C HIS A 35 0.22 11.09 -17.08
N ALA A 36 1.18 11.93 -17.48
CA ALA A 36 1.29 13.30 -17.00
C ALA A 36 0.06 14.15 -17.37
N SER A 37 -0.49 13.94 -18.56
CA SER A 37 -1.70 14.63 -19.04
C SER A 37 -2.93 14.23 -18.23
N TYR A 38 -3.13 12.92 -18.01
CA TYR A 38 -4.21 12.43 -17.16
C TYR A 38 -4.12 13.00 -15.73
N VAL A 39 -2.92 12.98 -15.15
CA VAL A 39 -2.68 13.52 -13.81
C VAL A 39 -2.95 15.02 -13.78
N ALA A 40 -2.43 15.81 -14.72
CA ALA A 40 -2.61 17.26 -14.71
C ALA A 40 -4.09 17.67 -14.90
N LEU A 41 -4.81 16.99 -15.79
CA LEU A 41 -6.18 17.31 -16.11
C LEU A 41 -7.18 16.82 -15.05
N SER A 42 -6.85 15.80 -14.25
CA SER A 42 -7.76 15.23 -13.24
C SER A 42 -7.67 15.88 -11.85
N ARG A 43 -6.85 16.93 -11.68
CA ARG A 43 -6.60 17.56 -10.37
C ARG A 43 -7.58 18.68 -10.01
N HIS A 44 -8.42 19.12 -10.95
CA HIS A 44 -9.41 20.17 -10.74
C HIS A 44 -10.66 19.64 -10.04
N ARG A 45 -11.29 20.47 -9.20
CA ARG A 45 -12.64 20.18 -8.67
C ARG A 45 -13.73 20.86 -9.48
N GLU A 46 -13.50 22.10 -9.91
CA GLU A 46 -14.53 22.91 -10.59
C GLU A 46 -14.17 23.22 -12.03
N THR A 47 -12.93 23.61 -12.33
CA THR A 47 -12.57 24.04 -13.70
C THR A 47 -11.12 23.72 -14.05
N VAL A 48 -10.91 23.25 -15.28
CA VAL A 48 -9.58 23.07 -15.88
C VAL A 48 -9.47 23.84 -17.19
N ASN A 49 -8.38 24.60 -17.34
CA ASN A 49 -8.03 25.28 -18.58
C ASN A 49 -6.70 24.74 -19.10
N LEU A 50 -6.71 24.15 -20.31
CA LEU A 50 -5.51 23.67 -20.99
C LEU A 50 -5.02 24.73 -21.98
N HIS A 51 -3.79 25.20 -21.76
CA HIS A 51 -3.11 26.18 -22.60
C HIS A 51 -1.99 25.49 -23.37
N TYR A 52 -1.77 25.87 -24.63
CA TYR A 52 -0.66 25.37 -25.43
C TYR A 52 -0.13 26.46 -26.36
N GLY A 53 1.19 26.50 -26.56
CA GLY A 53 1.82 27.41 -27.51
C GLY A 53 1.62 26.93 -28.94
N LYS A 54 1.32 27.86 -29.87
CA LYS A 54 1.25 27.56 -31.31
C LYS A 54 2.60 27.12 -31.88
N ASP A 55 3.71 27.58 -31.26
CA ASP A 55 5.07 27.22 -31.64
C ASP A 55 5.39 25.75 -31.32
N ASP A 56 4.89 25.25 -30.19
CA ASP A 56 5.05 23.85 -29.78
C ASP A 56 4.08 22.92 -30.53
N PHE A 57 2.83 23.38 -30.68
CA PHE A 57 1.73 22.63 -31.27
C PHE A 57 1.07 23.44 -32.40
N ALA A 58 1.54 23.19 -33.63
CA ALA A 58 1.02 23.84 -34.83
C ALA A 58 -0.50 23.64 -35.04
N ASN A 59 -1.08 22.55 -34.51
CA ASN A 59 -2.52 22.30 -34.52
C ASN A 59 -2.94 21.38 -33.36
N GLN A 60 -4.24 21.34 -33.09
CA GLN A 60 -4.85 20.52 -32.04
C GLN A 60 -4.57 19.02 -32.24
N GLY A 61 -4.47 18.53 -33.48
CA GLY A 61 -4.15 17.13 -33.76
C GLY A 61 -2.75 16.72 -33.27
N LYS A 62 -1.76 17.61 -33.40
CA LYS A 62 -0.40 17.38 -32.87
C LYS A 62 -0.39 17.35 -31.35
N LEU A 63 -1.18 18.23 -30.71
CA LEU A 63 -1.36 18.23 -29.26
C LEU A 63 -1.92 16.89 -28.78
N VAL A 64 -3.05 16.44 -29.35
CA VAL A 64 -3.69 15.18 -28.98
C VAL A 64 -2.72 14.00 -29.13
N ARG A 65 -1.99 13.90 -30.25
CA ARG A 65 -0.98 12.84 -30.45
C ARG A 65 0.13 12.85 -29.39
N THR A 66 0.55 14.01 -28.92
CA THR A 66 1.55 14.11 -27.85
C THR A 66 0.97 13.69 -26.51
N LEU A 67 -0.25 14.13 -26.17
CA LEU A 67 -0.93 13.76 -24.93
C LEU A 67 -1.39 12.29 -24.93
N GLU A 68 -1.57 11.65 -26.09
CA GLU A 68 -1.91 10.23 -26.19
C GLU A 68 -0.70 9.31 -26.09
N ARG A 69 0.53 9.85 -26.25
CA ARG A 69 1.74 9.04 -26.25
C ARG A 69 1.94 8.36 -24.91
N GLU A 70 2.00 7.05 -24.92
CA GLU A 70 2.37 6.24 -23.76
C GLU A 70 3.90 6.15 -23.67
N ARG A 71 4.51 6.89 -22.74
CA ARG A 71 5.90 6.65 -22.33
C ARG A 71 5.89 5.62 -21.20
N GLY A 72 5.83 4.35 -21.57
CA GLY A 72 6.34 3.29 -20.70
C GLY A 72 7.81 3.59 -20.41
N LYS A 73 8.26 3.34 -19.17
CA LYS A 73 9.69 3.45 -18.85
C LYS A 73 10.43 2.45 -19.73
N ASP A 74 11.23 2.92 -20.68
CA ASP A 74 12.08 2.05 -21.51
C ASP A 74 12.91 1.15 -20.58
N MET A 75 12.63 -0.15 -20.60
CA MET A 75 13.38 -1.16 -19.87
C MET A 75 14.52 -1.61 -20.79
N ALA A 76 15.77 -1.50 -20.34
CA ALA A 76 16.93 -1.94 -21.12
C ALA A 76 16.89 -3.45 -21.49
N SER A 77 15.97 -4.22 -20.90
CA SER A 77 15.67 -5.62 -21.19
C SER A 77 14.85 -5.87 -22.45
N ASP A 78 14.24 -4.85 -23.06
CA ASP A 78 13.43 -5.00 -24.29
C ASP A 78 14.27 -5.06 -25.57
N TYR A 79 15.58 -4.75 -25.48
CA TYR A 79 16.54 -5.04 -26.56
C TYR A 79 17.02 -6.49 -26.47
N GLY A 80 16.10 -7.43 -26.66
CA GLY A 80 16.38 -8.85 -26.84
C GLY A 80 16.39 -9.23 -28.32
N ARG A 81 17.59 -9.43 -28.87
CA ARG A 81 17.93 -10.27 -30.05
C ARG A 81 17.13 -10.00 -31.34
N ALA A 82 17.79 -9.32 -32.29
CA ALA A 82 17.32 -9.26 -33.68
C ALA A 82 17.17 -10.70 -34.25
N PRO A 83 16.00 -11.06 -34.80
CA PRO A 83 15.82 -12.35 -35.46
C PRO A 83 16.50 -12.34 -36.83
N GLU A 84 17.32 -13.36 -37.03
CA GLU A 84 17.85 -13.81 -38.32
C GLU A 84 16.70 -14.23 -39.24
N ALA A 85 16.64 -13.65 -40.45
CA ALA A 85 15.85 -14.16 -41.56
C ALA A 85 16.58 -13.87 -42.89
N ALA A 86 17.42 -14.84 -43.25
CA ALA A 86 17.52 -15.50 -44.55
C ALA A 86 17.55 -14.71 -45.88
N SER A 87 18.56 -15.10 -46.67
CA SER A 87 18.59 -15.26 -48.14
C SER A 87 19.05 -14.08 -49.00
N LEU A 88 20.35 -14.05 -49.29
CA LEU A 88 20.82 -13.91 -50.67
C LEU A 88 21.88 -14.99 -50.96
N ALA A 89 21.70 -15.60 -52.13
CA ALA A 89 22.21 -16.88 -52.55
C ALA A 89 23.73 -16.94 -52.82
N GLN A 90 24.30 -18.13 -52.58
CA GLN A 90 25.57 -18.56 -53.15
C GLN A 90 25.41 -18.86 -54.65
N PRO A 91 26.50 -18.70 -55.43
CA PRO A 91 26.80 -19.66 -56.49
C PRO A 91 28.18 -20.29 -56.28
N GLU A 92 28.20 -21.60 -56.10
CA GLU A 92 29.32 -22.53 -56.40
C GLU A 92 29.26 -22.95 -57.89
N PRO A 93 30.20 -23.72 -58.48
CA PRO A 93 31.59 -24.05 -58.11
C PRO A 93 32.59 -24.00 -59.32
N GLN A 94 33.90 -24.15 -59.07
CA GLN A 94 34.87 -25.03 -59.80
C GLN A 94 36.36 -24.69 -59.51
N PRO A 95 37.22 -25.67 -59.17
CA PRO A 95 38.68 -25.66 -59.38
C PRO A 95 39.08 -26.70 -60.48
N PRO A 96 40.37 -26.94 -60.85
CA PRO A 96 41.65 -26.23 -60.63
C PRO A 96 42.49 -26.03 -61.95
N HIS A 97 43.63 -25.31 -61.89
CA HIS A 97 44.96 -25.64 -62.46
C HIS A 97 45.85 -24.40 -62.85
N GLN A 98 47.04 -24.37 -62.20
CA GLN A 98 48.40 -23.84 -62.49
C GLN A 98 48.68 -22.85 -63.66
N VAL A 99 49.50 -21.80 -63.42
CA VAL A 99 50.84 -21.45 -64.03
C VAL A 99 51.33 -20.07 -63.46
N GLN A 100 52.66 -19.89 -63.30
CA GLN A 100 53.38 -18.73 -62.69
C GLN A 100 53.70 -17.56 -63.70
N PRO A 101 54.65 -16.60 -63.41
CA PRO A 101 54.51 -15.12 -63.27
C PRO A 101 54.99 -14.34 -64.57
N PRO A 102 55.23 -12.98 -64.70
CA PRO A 102 55.99 -12.08 -63.79
C PRO A 102 55.64 -10.54 -63.73
N HIS A 103 56.29 -9.88 -62.76
CA HIS A 103 56.78 -8.49 -62.66
C HIS A 103 55.90 -7.22 -62.78
N GLN A 104 55.92 -6.48 -61.66
CA GLN A 104 56.21 -5.04 -61.48
C GLN A 104 55.32 -3.99 -62.16
N VAL A 105 54.59 -3.23 -61.33
CA VAL A 105 54.61 -1.76 -61.38
C VAL A 105 54.43 -1.21 -59.95
N GLN A 106 55.39 -0.40 -59.47
CA GLN A 106 55.18 0.52 -58.34
C GLN A 106 54.51 1.79 -58.86
N PRO A 107 53.57 2.38 -58.09
CA PRO A 107 53.80 3.77 -57.67
C PRO A 107 53.35 4.09 -56.23
N GLN A 108 54.27 4.74 -55.51
CA GLN A 108 54.16 5.81 -54.51
C GLN A 108 52.92 5.96 -53.58
N ALA A 109 53.22 5.80 -52.27
CA ALA A 109 52.90 6.65 -51.10
C ALA A 109 51.46 6.99 -50.69
N GLU A 110 51.01 6.41 -49.57
CA GLU A 110 50.31 7.07 -48.45
C GLU A 110 50.66 6.35 -47.12
N PRO A 111 51.03 7.05 -46.03
CA PRO A 111 51.27 6.40 -44.74
C PRO A 111 49.93 6.00 -44.07
N PRO A 112 49.83 4.81 -43.45
CA PRO A 112 48.58 4.38 -42.82
C PRO A 112 48.30 5.21 -41.56
N LEU A 113 47.12 5.85 -41.54
CA LEU A 113 46.54 6.50 -40.38
C LEU A 113 46.48 5.52 -39.20
N GLN A 114 47.15 5.86 -38.10
CA GLN A 114 47.11 5.06 -36.87
C GLN A 114 45.68 5.05 -36.30
N PRO A 115 45.19 3.90 -35.80
CA PRO A 115 43.89 3.84 -35.17
C PRO A 115 43.94 4.64 -33.85
N LYS A 116 43.13 5.70 -33.76
CA LYS A 116 42.94 6.46 -32.53
C LYS A 116 42.42 5.51 -31.45
N ARG A 117 43.24 5.26 -30.42
CA ARG A 117 42.82 4.51 -29.23
C ARG A 117 41.60 5.19 -28.61
N SER A 118 40.53 4.43 -28.44
CA SER A 118 39.31 4.88 -27.76
C SER A 118 39.65 5.33 -26.34
N ILE A 119 39.11 6.49 -25.93
CA ILE A 119 39.19 7.05 -24.57
C ILE A 119 38.58 6.13 -23.48
N PHE A 120 37.98 5.01 -23.88
CA PHE A 120 37.42 3.99 -22.99
C PHE A 120 38.26 2.70 -22.94
N ALA A 121 39.38 2.64 -23.67
CA ALA A 121 40.29 1.51 -23.65
C ALA A 121 41.03 1.43 -22.31
N GLY A 122 40.41 0.79 -21.32
CA GLY A 122 40.96 0.59 -19.97
C GLY A 122 39.96 0.75 -18.83
N LEU A 123 38.72 1.19 -19.08
CA LEU A 123 37.69 1.30 -18.04
C LEU A 123 37.14 -0.09 -17.66
N LYS A 124 37.72 -0.69 -16.63
CA LYS A 124 37.16 -1.87 -15.96
C LYS A 124 36.07 -1.39 -15.00
N LEU A 125 34.83 -1.34 -15.47
CA LEU A 125 33.66 -1.19 -14.60
C LEU A 125 33.44 -2.51 -13.87
N ASN A 126 33.78 -2.54 -12.57
CA ASN A 126 33.35 -3.62 -11.70
C ASN A 126 31.84 -3.48 -11.48
N ALA A 127 31.05 -4.10 -12.35
CA ALA A 127 29.63 -4.31 -12.11
C ALA A 127 29.50 -5.36 -11.00
N ALA A 128 29.51 -4.90 -9.74
CA ALA A 128 29.00 -5.73 -8.66
C ALA A 128 27.52 -6.03 -8.98
N PRO A 129 27.06 -7.29 -8.87
CA PRO A 129 25.67 -7.60 -9.12
C PRO A 129 24.79 -6.74 -8.20
N LEU A 130 23.92 -5.92 -8.78
CA LEU A 130 22.91 -5.14 -8.07
C LEU A 130 21.76 -6.03 -7.54
N ASP A 131 22.03 -7.30 -7.24
CA ASP A 131 21.12 -8.19 -6.54
C ASP A 131 21.17 -7.96 -5.01
N ARG A 132 21.43 -6.73 -4.56
CA ARG A 132 20.91 -6.32 -3.25
C ARG A 132 19.47 -5.90 -3.46
N ARG A 133 18.55 -6.89 -3.46
CA ARG A 133 17.27 -6.61 -2.81
C ARG A 133 17.62 -5.97 -1.46
N PRO A 134 17.16 -4.75 -1.14
CA PRO A 134 17.39 -4.22 0.18
C PRO A 134 16.90 -5.29 1.14
N ALA A 135 17.79 -5.81 1.99
CA ALA A 135 17.38 -6.76 3.02
C ALA A 135 16.20 -6.11 3.72
N MET A 136 15.07 -6.83 3.82
CA MET A 136 13.89 -6.27 4.48
C MET A 136 14.34 -5.72 5.83
N PRO A 137 13.97 -4.48 6.18
CA PRO A 137 14.38 -3.90 7.44
C PRO A 137 14.02 -4.89 8.54
N SER A 138 14.96 -5.13 9.46
CA SER A 138 14.67 -6.00 10.60
C SER A 138 13.44 -5.47 11.32
N PHE A 139 12.72 -6.36 12.01
CA PHE A 139 11.55 -5.93 12.76
C PHE A 139 11.89 -4.82 13.75
N ASP A 140 13.02 -4.93 14.46
CA ASP A 140 13.57 -3.88 15.32
C ASP A 140 13.76 -2.54 14.60
N LYS A 141 14.27 -2.56 13.37
CA LYS A 141 14.46 -1.35 12.56
C LYS A 141 13.12 -0.72 12.17
N ALA A 142 12.14 -1.53 11.78
CA ALA A 142 10.79 -1.05 11.49
C ALA A 142 10.10 -0.46 12.74
N VAL A 143 10.28 -1.08 13.91
CA VAL A 143 9.80 -0.54 15.19
C VAL A 143 10.47 0.79 15.52
N GLN A 144 11.80 0.89 15.34
CA GLN A 144 12.53 2.14 15.54
C GLN A 144 12.03 3.25 14.61
N ASP A 145 11.84 2.94 13.32
CA ASP A 145 11.42 3.94 12.32
C ASP A 145 9.98 4.40 12.58
N TYR A 146 9.09 3.49 13.01
CA TYR A 146 7.76 3.84 13.48
C TYR A 146 7.77 4.73 14.73
N ALA A 147 8.59 4.40 15.73
CA ALA A 147 8.73 5.19 16.94
C ALA A 147 9.25 6.61 16.66
N LYS A 148 10.22 6.76 15.75
CA LYS A 148 10.72 8.07 15.30
C LYS A 148 9.63 8.90 14.61
N ALA A 149 8.84 8.29 13.74
CA ALA A 149 7.75 8.98 13.07
C ALA A 149 6.70 9.49 14.08
N LEU A 150 6.32 8.66 15.06
CA LEU A 150 5.42 9.09 16.14
C LEU A 150 6.00 10.20 17.01
N GLN A 151 7.29 10.13 17.33
CA GLN A 151 7.97 11.16 18.11
C GLN A 151 7.96 12.51 17.37
N GLN A 152 8.16 12.51 16.05
CA GLN A 152 8.08 13.72 15.23
C GLN A 152 6.67 14.31 15.22
N GLU A 153 5.64 13.48 15.05
CA GLU A 153 4.24 13.94 15.13
C GLU A 153 3.91 14.53 16.51
N GLN A 154 4.38 13.90 17.59
CA GLN A 154 4.17 14.39 18.95
C GLN A 154 4.92 15.70 19.21
N ALA A 155 6.14 15.85 18.71
CA ALA A 155 6.91 17.08 18.85
C ALA A 155 6.23 18.27 18.15
N MET A 156 5.68 18.06 16.94
CA MET A 156 4.93 19.10 16.22
C MET A 156 3.67 19.51 16.97
N ARG A 157 2.89 18.51 17.44
CA ARG A 157 1.69 18.77 18.23
C ARG A 157 2.00 19.47 19.55
N ALA A 158 3.11 19.14 20.20
CA ALA A 158 3.56 19.81 21.42
C ALA A 158 3.93 21.29 21.18
N GLN A 159 4.37 21.64 19.97
CA GLN A 159 4.61 23.01 19.55
C GLN A 159 3.33 23.73 19.05
N GLY A 160 2.17 23.07 19.10
CA GLY A 160 0.89 23.63 18.66
C GLY A 160 0.68 23.60 17.15
N TYR A 161 1.56 22.93 16.39
CA TYR A 161 1.42 22.79 14.94
C TYR A 161 0.75 21.47 14.57
N GLU A 162 -0.05 21.51 13.51
CA GLU A 162 -0.57 20.29 12.90
C GLU A 162 0.55 19.58 12.13
N PRO A 163 0.69 18.24 12.23
CA PRO A 163 1.73 17.52 11.53
C PRO A 163 1.67 17.74 10.03
N LEU A 164 2.81 18.04 9.41
CA LEU A 164 2.91 18.27 7.96
C LEU A 164 2.43 17.02 7.20
N ILE A 165 1.78 17.21 6.04
CA ILE A 165 1.27 16.10 5.20
C ILE A 165 2.37 15.06 4.89
N GLU A 166 3.59 15.51 4.60
CA GLU A 166 4.73 14.60 4.35
C GLU A 166 5.09 13.75 5.58
N GLN A 167 4.99 14.33 6.79
CA GLN A 167 5.23 13.59 8.04
C GLN A 167 4.11 12.59 8.31
N GLN A 168 2.85 12.96 8.08
CA GLN A 168 1.71 12.03 8.19
C GLN A 168 1.88 10.85 7.23
N GLN A 169 2.31 11.13 5.99
CA GLN A 169 2.62 10.08 5.01
C GLN A 169 3.83 9.24 5.41
N ALA A 170 4.86 9.82 6.04
CA ALA A 170 6.00 9.07 6.56
C ALA A 170 5.59 8.14 7.71
N ALA A 171 4.75 8.62 8.64
CA ALA A 171 4.20 7.82 9.72
C ALA A 171 3.31 6.68 9.19
N GLN A 172 2.48 6.95 8.19
CA GLN A 172 1.67 5.91 7.56
C GLN A 172 2.55 4.86 6.87
N ARG A 173 3.57 5.26 6.10
CA ARG A 173 4.52 4.32 5.49
C ARG A 173 5.25 3.46 6.53
N ALA A 174 5.62 4.02 7.68
CA ALA A 174 6.25 3.27 8.76
C ALA A 174 5.28 2.26 9.39
N ARG A 175 3.99 2.61 9.53
CA ARG A 175 2.93 1.68 9.97
C ARG A 175 2.76 0.54 8.98
N ASP A 176 2.64 0.85 7.70
CA ASP A 176 2.43 -0.15 6.65
C ASP A 176 3.63 -1.10 6.54
N ALA A 177 4.87 -0.57 6.66
CA ALA A 177 6.09 -1.39 6.67
C ALA A 177 6.14 -2.34 7.87
N LEU A 178 5.69 -1.88 9.04
CA LEU A 178 5.61 -2.68 10.24
C LEU A 178 4.55 -3.79 10.12
N ASP A 179 3.36 -3.45 9.61
CA ASP A 179 2.26 -4.39 9.39
C ASP A 179 2.57 -5.41 8.28
N ALA A 180 3.38 -5.03 7.29
CA ALA A 180 3.88 -5.95 6.27
C ALA A 180 4.81 -7.03 6.83
N LEU A 181 5.59 -6.70 7.87
CA LEU A 181 6.45 -7.68 8.56
C LEU A 181 5.66 -8.55 9.53
N ARG A 182 4.73 -7.94 10.27
CA ARG A 182 3.84 -8.64 11.22
C ARG A 182 2.46 -8.01 11.16
N PRO A 183 1.42 -8.75 10.72
CA PRO A 183 0.07 -8.20 10.65
C PRO A 183 -0.40 -7.62 11.99
N GLN A 184 -0.95 -6.40 11.95
CA GLN A 184 -1.48 -5.66 13.09
C GLN A 184 -0.44 -5.27 14.17
N ALA A 185 0.85 -5.38 13.87
CA ALA A 185 1.90 -4.96 14.81
C ALA A 185 1.85 -3.45 15.09
N SER A 186 1.44 -2.63 14.12
CA SER A 186 1.28 -1.18 14.33
C SER A 186 0.20 -0.88 15.37
N GLN A 187 -0.91 -1.64 15.36
CA GLN A 187 -2.00 -1.52 16.32
C GLN A 187 -1.54 -1.94 17.72
N ASP A 188 -0.85 -3.08 17.83
CA ASP A 188 -0.37 -3.60 19.10
C ASP A 188 0.72 -2.69 19.71
N LEU A 189 1.61 -2.13 18.88
CA LEU A 189 2.62 -1.15 19.32
C LEU A 189 1.98 0.18 19.74
N SER A 190 0.99 0.65 18.98
CA SER A 190 0.27 1.87 19.34
C SER A 190 -0.45 1.72 20.69
N ALA A 191 -1.02 0.55 20.99
CA ALA A 191 -1.64 0.27 22.27
C ALA A 191 -0.61 0.26 23.41
N ALA A 192 0.54 -0.38 23.20
CA ALA A 192 1.64 -0.41 24.16
C ALA A 192 2.18 1.01 24.45
N PHE A 193 2.41 1.82 23.42
CA PHE A 193 2.84 3.21 23.54
C PHE A 193 1.80 4.12 24.19
N GLY A 194 0.50 3.78 24.06
CA GLY A 194 -0.57 4.46 24.76
C GLY A 194 -0.53 4.24 26.27
N LYS A 195 -0.14 3.04 26.73
CA LYS A 195 0.02 2.71 28.16
C LYS A 195 1.31 3.28 28.75
N ASP A 196 2.41 3.20 28.01
CA ASP A 196 3.69 3.75 28.41
C ASP A 196 4.33 4.55 27.26
N ARG A 197 4.28 5.88 27.40
CA ARG A 197 4.84 6.80 26.41
C ARG A 197 6.38 6.80 26.39
N GLY A 198 7.04 6.35 27.46
CA GLY A 198 8.50 6.28 27.55
C GLY A 198 9.10 5.33 26.51
N LEU A 199 8.36 4.27 26.16
CA LEU A 199 8.74 3.29 25.15
C LEU A 199 8.93 3.89 23.76
N ILE A 200 8.26 5.01 23.44
CA ILE A 200 8.42 5.68 22.14
C ILE A 200 9.84 6.22 22.00
N HIS A 201 10.34 6.92 23.02
CA HIS A 201 11.69 7.47 22.99
C HIS A 201 12.74 6.35 23.01
N GLU A 202 12.55 5.35 23.87
CA GLU A 202 13.45 4.19 23.95
C GLU A 202 13.58 3.48 22.58
N ALA A 203 12.45 3.15 21.95
CA ALA A 203 12.43 2.52 20.63
C ALA A 203 13.03 3.44 19.55
N ALA A 204 12.77 4.74 19.56
CA ALA A 204 13.32 5.69 18.59
C ALA A 204 14.85 5.78 18.67
N THR A 205 15.44 5.68 19.86
CA THR A 205 16.91 5.65 20.04
C THR A 205 17.56 4.33 19.59
N GLY A 206 16.77 3.29 19.32
CA GLY A 206 17.24 1.98 18.86
C GLY A 206 17.09 0.85 19.87
N HIS A 207 16.56 1.14 21.07
CA HIS A 207 16.29 0.15 22.11
C HIS A 207 14.85 -0.40 21.95
N SER A 208 14.58 -1.12 20.87
CA SER A 208 13.24 -1.64 20.55
C SER A 208 12.78 -2.81 21.41
N GLY A 209 13.67 -3.44 22.18
CA GLY A 209 13.38 -4.68 22.92
C GLY A 209 12.20 -4.58 23.91
N ASN A 210 12.10 -3.47 24.66
CA ASN A 210 10.98 -3.27 25.60
C ASN A 210 9.67 -3.04 24.86
N ALA A 211 9.68 -2.19 23.83
CA ALA A 211 8.51 -1.92 22.99
C ALA A 211 7.98 -3.19 22.33
N ILE A 212 8.87 -4.05 21.83
CA ILE A 212 8.50 -5.34 21.22
C ILE A 212 7.86 -6.28 22.25
N ARG A 213 8.40 -6.36 23.47
CA ARG A 213 7.80 -7.18 24.54
C ARG A 213 6.40 -6.70 24.91
N GLN A 214 6.21 -5.39 25.10
CA GLN A 214 4.89 -4.84 25.43
C GLN A 214 3.90 -5.01 24.28
N MET A 215 4.32 -4.82 23.04
CA MET A 215 3.51 -5.15 21.87
C MET A 215 3.05 -6.61 21.86
N GLN A 216 3.92 -7.56 22.23
CA GLN A 216 3.53 -8.98 22.31
C GLN A 216 2.46 -9.21 23.38
N VAL A 217 2.54 -8.53 24.53
CA VAL A 217 1.50 -8.59 25.57
C VAL A 217 0.17 -8.04 25.05
N GLU A 218 0.17 -6.92 24.33
CA GLU A 218 -1.04 -6.37 23.71
C GLU A 218 -1.63 -7.32 22.66
N ARG A 219 -0.77 -7.89 21.82
CA ARG A 219 -1.16 -8.88 20.81
C ARG A 219 -1.85 -10.08 21.46
N ASP A 220 -1.24 -10.65 22.50
CA ASP A 220 -1.75 -11.84 23.15
C ASP A 220 -3.09 -11.53 23.85
N THR A 221 -3.21 -10.34 24.45
CA THR A 221 -4.48 -9.84 25.02
C THR A 221 -5.56 -9.71 23.94
N ARG A 222 -5.22 -9.14 22.78
CA ARG A 222 -6.14 -8.99 21.64
C ARG A 222 -6.57 -10.35 21.08
N VAL A 223 -5.63 -11.27 20.86
CA VAL A 223 -5.91 -12.62 20.36
C VAL A 223 -6.80 -13.39 21.35
N ALA A 224 -6.50 -13.33 22.65
CA ALA A 224 -7.35 -13.94 23.68
C ALA A 224 -8.75 -13.31 23.71
N GLY A 225 -8.86 -11.99 23.50
CA GLY A 225 -10.14 -11.29 23.34
C GLY A 225 -10.95 -11.82 22.15
N GLN A 226 -10.32 -11.99 20.98
CA GLN A 226 -10.98 -12.54 19.78
C GLN A 226 -11.46 -13.97 20.01
N GLN A 227 -10.63 -14.83 20.61
CA GLN A 227 -11.01 -16.21 20.92
C GLN A 227 -12.18 -16.30 21.90
N ARG A 228 -12.26 -15.39 22.89
CA ARG A 228 -13.42 -15.29 23.78
C ARG A 228 -14.69 -14.88 23.02
N ALA A 229 -14.58 -13.95 22.08
CA ALA A 229 -15.70 -13.55 21.22
C ALA A 229 -16.16 -14.70 20.32
N ASP A 230 -15.23 -15.44 19.70
CA ASP A 230 -15.55 -16.62 18.89
C ASP A 230 -16.29 -17.69 19.70
N ARG A 231 -15.78 -18.01 20.89
CA ARG A 231 -16.41 -18.97 21.79
C ARG A 231 -17.82 -18.54 22.19
N PHE A 232 -17.99 -17.26 22.56
CA PHE A 232 -19.30 -16.71 22.89
C PHE A 232 -20.29 -16.85 21.73
N ILE A 233 -19.89 -16.51 20.50
CA ILE A 233 -20.74 -16.63 19.31
C ILE A 233 -21.12 -18.09 19.06
N ALA A 234 -20.17 -19.02 19.15
CA ALA A 234 -20.42 -20.44 18.98
C ALA A 234 -21.40 -20.99 20.04
N ASP A 235 -21.18 -20.67 21.32
CA ASP A 235 -22.06 -21.09 22.42
C ASP A 235 -23.46 -20.50 22.28
N TRP A 236 -23.55 -19.23 21.84
CA TRP A 236 -24.81 -18.56 21.57
C TRP A 236 -25.59 -19.21 20.43
N GLN A 237 -24.95 -19.45 19.28
CA GLN A 237 -25.57 -20.09 18.12
C GLN A 237 -26.01 -21.53 18.42
N SER A 238 -25.19 -22.29 19.15
CA SER A 238 -25.52 -23.65 19.59
C SER A 238 -26.74 -23.64 20.50
N SER A 239 -26.76 -22.76 21.51
CA SER A 239 -27.89 -22.61 22.43
C SER A 239 -29.17 -22.17 21.70
N ASP A 240 -29.06 -21.26 20.74
CA ASP A 240 -30.22 -20.83 19.96
C ASP A 240 -30.77 -21.95 19.09
N SER A 241 -29.91 -22.74 18.44
CA SER A 241 -30.29 -23.90 17.65
C SER A 241 -30.97 -24.97 18.51
N GLN A 242 -30.42 -25.27 19.68
CA GLN A 242 -31.00 -26.21 20.64
C GLN A 242 -32.37 -25.74 21.13
N ARG A 243 -32.50 -24.46 21.47
CA ARG A 243 -33.78 -23.83 21.87
C ARG A 243 -34.82 -23.94 20.76
N GLN A 244 -34.44 -23.68 19.51
CA GLN A 244 -35.35 -23.81 18.36
C GLN A 244 -35.80 -25.26 18.16
N ALA A 245 -34.90 -26.24 18.31
CA ALA A 245 -35.24 -27.65 18.21
C ALA A 245 -36.23 -28.10 19.30
N LEU A 246 -35.97 -27.70 20.56
CA LEU A 246 -36.86 -27.99 21.70
C LEU A 246 -38.23 -27.32 21.56
N SER A 247 -38.27 -26.10 21.04
CA SER A 247 -39.53 -25.42 20.73
C SER A 247 -40.33 -26.14 19.64
N ARG A 248 -39.66 -26.70 18.62
CA ARG A 248 -40.32 -27.49 17.56
C ARG A 248 -40.82 -28.85 18.07
N SER A 249 -40.15 -29.44 19.04
CA SER A 249 -40.58 -30.70 19.67
C SER A 249 -41.66 -30.51 20.74
N GLY A 250 -42.05 -29.27 21.05
CA GLY A 250 -43.08 -28.95 22.04
C GLY A 250 -42.58 -28.94 23.50
N ASP A 251 -41.28 -29.10 23.75
CA ASP A 251 -40.72 -29.04 25.11
C ASP A 251 -40.40 -27.57 25.48
N HIS A 252 -41.45 -26.83 25.79
CA HIS A 252 -41.33 -25.42 26.20
C HIS A 252 -40.59 -25.24 27.52
N SER A 253 -40.60 -26.24 28.41
CA SER A 253 -39.89 -26.19 29.69
C SER A 253 -38.38 -26.27 29.48
N ALA A 254 -37.91 -27.25 28.71
CA ALA A 254 -36.49 -27.35 28.37
C ALA A 254 -36.03 -26.16 27.51
N SER A 255 -36.84 -25.71 26.55
CA SER A 255 -36.57 -24.49 25.77
C SER A 255 -36.44 -23.26 26.67
N GLY A 256 -37.28 -23.14 27.70
CA GLY A 256 -37.20 -22.09 28.71
C GLY A 256 -35.89 -22.09 29.49
N LYS A 257 -35.40 -23.26 29.90
CA LYS A 257 -34.11 -23.42 30.60
C LYS A 257 -32.92 -22.98 29.74
N VAL A 258 -32.90 -23.37 28.46
CA VAL A 258 -31.86 -22.92 27.51
C VAL A 258 -31.92 -21.40 27.34
N ARG A 259 -33.12 -20.82 27.28
CA ARG A 259 -33.29 -19.37 27.20
C ARG A 259 -32.75 -18.64 28.44
N GLU A 260 -32.96 -19.19 29.63
CA GLU A 260 -32.43 -18.63 30.87
C GLU A 260 -30.90 -18.67 30.88
N ALA A 261 -30.30 -19.78 30.44
CA ALA A 261 -28.85 -19.87 30.26
C ALA A 261 -28.33 -18.81 29.26
N MET A 262 -29.01 -18.60 28.13
CA MET A 262 -28.67 -17.54 27.18
C MET A 262 -28.81 -16.13 27.77
N ALA A 263 -29.83 -15.88 28.59
CA ALA A 263 -29.97 -14.60 29.28
C ALA A 263 -28.81 -14.38 30.28
N GLY A 264 -28.35 -15.44 30.95
CA GLY A 264 -27.15 -15.42 31.79
C GLY A 264 -25.88 -15.08 31.01
N MET A 265 -25.68 -15.68 29.83
CA MET A 265 -24.57 -15.36 28.94
C MET A 265 -24.60 -13.89 28.50
N ALA A 266 -25.75 -13.40 28.07
CA ALA A 266 -25.92 -12.00 27.69
C ALA A 266 -25.61 -11.04 28.85
N LYS A 267 -26.09 -11.34 30.07
CA LYS A 267 -25.78 -10.56 31.28
C LYS A 267 -24.29 -10.59 31.63
N GLY A 268 -23.60 -11.69 31.34
CA GLY A 268 -22.15 -11.81 31.50
C GLY A 268 -21.35 -10.75 30.73
N LEU A 269 -21.87 -10.26 29.60
CA LEU A 269 -21.22 -9.21 28.81
C LEU A 269 -21.09 -7.88 29.55
N GLU A 270 -21.98 -7.57 30.49
CA GLU A 270 -21.91 -6.33 31.28
C GLU A 270 -20.63 -6.27 32.15
N ARG A 271 -20.03 -7.42 32.44
CA ARG A 271 -18.78 -7.54 33.22
C ARG A 271 -17.53 -7.45 32.35
N ASP A 272 -17.68 -7.53 31.03
CA ASP A 272 -16.57 -7.50 30.08
C ASP A 272 -16.84 -6.53 28.91
N PRO A 273 -16.56 -5.22 29.11
CA PRO A 273 -16.77 -4.21 28.08
C PRO A 273 -15.96 -4.45 26.80
N GLN A 274 -14.79 -5.10 26.91
CA GLN A 274 -13.95 -5.41 25.75
C GLN A 274 -14.61 -6.48 24.88
N LEU A 275 -15.13 -7.55 25.50
CA LEU A 275 -15.88 -8.58 24.80
C LEU A 275 -17.16 -8.00 24.15
N GLU A 276 -17.88 -7.14 24.87
CA GLU A 276 -19.06 -6.46 24.30
C GLU A 276 -18.70 -5.65 23.05
N SER A 277 -17.62 -4.88 23.09
CA SER A 277 -17.16 -4.09 21.94
C SER A 277 -16.76 -4.96 20.74
N LEU A 278 -16.14 -6.11 20.98
CA LEU A 278 -15.78 -7.05 19.92
C LEU A 278 -17.02 -7.67 19.26
N LEU A 279 -17.98 -8.10 20.08
CA LEU A 279 -19.23 -8.70 19.60
C LEU A 279 -20.13 -7.70 18.87
N ARG A 280 -20.08 -6.41 19.22
CA ARG A 280 -20.82 -5.35 18.51
C ARG A 280 -20.46 -5.27 17.03
N ASN A 281 -19.20 -5.48 16.69
CA ASN A 281 -18.73 -5.50 15.30
C ASN A 281 -19.15 -6.77 14.55
N ARG A 282 -19.62 -7.80 15.28
CA ARG A 282 -19.97 -9.14 14.77
C ARG A 282 -21.43 -9.50 15.02
N THR A 283 -22.29 -8.51 15.21
CA THR A 283 -23.73 -8.70 15.49
C THR A 283 -24.48 -9.51 14.44
N LYS A 284 -24.03 -9.44 13.18
CA LYS A 284 -24.54 -10.27 12.08
C LYS A 284 -24.36 -11.78 12.34
N GLU A 285 -23.24 -12.18 12.95
CA GLU A 285 -22.97 -13.59 13.28
C GLU A 285 -23.87 -14.08 14.42
N LEU A 286 -24.30 -13.19 15.31
CA LEU A 286 -25.29 -13.51 16.35
C LEU A 286 -26.72 -13.65 15.77
N GLY A 287 -26.91 -13.40 14.46
CA GLY A 287 -28.20 -13.44 13.78
C GLY A 287 -29.06 -12.20 14.01
N LEU A 288 -28.44 -11.07 14.39
CA LEU A 288 -29.15 -9.94 14.98
C LEU A 288 -28.87 -8.64 14.23
N SER A 289 -29.95 -7.88 14.00
CA SER A 289 -29.92 -6.52 13.49
C SER A 289 -30.31 -5.57 14.62
N PHE A 290 -29.34 -5.10 15.38
CA PHE A 290 -29.59 -4.23 16.52
C PHE A 290 -29.65 -2.76 16.10
N GLN A 291 -30.60 -2.02 16.66
CA GLN A 291 -30.73 -0.59 16.45
C GLN A 291 -29.71 0.14 17.34
N SER A 292 -28.96 1.05 16.73
CA SER A 292 -27.93 1.84 17.40
C SER A 292 -28.48 2.59 18.62
N GLY A 293 -27.92 2.32 19.81
CA GLY A 293 -28.17 3.16 21.00
C GLY A 293 -28.09 2.44 22.36
N GLN A 294 -28.21 1.11 22.42
CA GLN A 294 -28.24 0.36 23.69
C GLN A 294 -27.01 -0.56 23.88
N SER A 295 -26.87 -1.12 25.10
CA SER A 295 -25.87 -2.16 25.39
C SER A 295 -26.18 -3.43 24.60
N LEU A 296 -25.16 -4.11 24.06
CA LEU A 296 -25.37 -5.35 23.32
C LEU A 296 -26.02 -6.42 24.22
N SER A 297 -25.70 -6.40 25.52
CA SER A 297 -26.34 -7.26 26.51
C SER A 297 -27.85 -7.08 26.56
N GLN A 298 -28.33 -5.83 26.65
CA GLN A 298 -29.77 -5.52 26.70
C GLN A 298 -30.48 -5.92 25.40
N ASP A 299 -29.81 -5.68 24.28
CA ASP A 299 -30.28 -6.04 22.95
C ASP A 299 -30.45 -7.57 22.79
N LEU A 300 -29.47 -8.35 23.25
CA LEU A 300 -29.54 -9.82 23.29
C LEU A 300 -30.68 -10.32 24.19
N GLN A 301 -30.83 -9.77 25.39
CA GLN A 301 -31.91 -10.14 26.32
C GLN A 301 -33.30 -9.85 25.73
N ARG A 302 -33.46 -8.70 25.07
CA ARG A 302 -34.71 -8.34 24.39
C ARG A 302 -35.02 -9.26 23.22
N HIS A 303 -34.02 -9.66 22.45
CA HIS A 303 -34.21 -10.62 21.36
C HIS A 303 -34.77 -11.96 21.87
N LEU A 304 -34.22 -12.47 22.97
CA LEU A 304 -34.75 -13.66 23.64
C LEU A 304 -36.21 -13.45 24.09
N GLY A 305 -36.55 -12.24 24.56
CA GLY A 305 -37.91 -11.80 24.90
C GLY A 305 -38.90 -11.85 23.73
N ARG A 306 -38.55 -11.23 22.59
CA ARG A 306 -39.43 -11.09 21.41
C ARG A 306 -39.74 -12.42 20.72
N SER A 307 -38.83 -13.40 20.80
CA SER A 307 -39.04 -14.72 20.18
C SER A 307 -40.25 -15.49 20.73
N LEU A 308 -40.79 -15.11 21.90
CA LEU A 308 -42.05 -15.63 22.43
C LEU A 308 -43.28 -15.06 21.71
N GLY A 309 -43.19 -13.85 21.15
CA GLY A 309 -44.33 -13.16 20.54
C GLY A 309 -44.60 -13.55 19.08
N ARG A 310 -43.72 -14.33 18.44
CA ARG A 310 -43.84 -14.72 17.02
C ARG A 310 -44.41 -16.13 16.80
N GLY A 311 -44.78 -16.83 17.87
CA GLY A 311 -45.33 -18.20 17.83
C GLY A 311 -46.68 -18.39 18.52
N LEU A 312 -47.33 -17.32 18.98
CA LEU A 312 -48.69 -17.32 19.52
C LEU A 312 -49.55 -16.42 18.66
N GLY A 313 -49.94 -16.93 17.49
CA GLY A 313 -50.72 -16.21 16.50
C GLY A 313 -50.94 -17.05 15.26
N LEU A 314 -51.66 -18.15 15.44
CA LEU A 314 -52.60 -18.84 14.53
C LEU A 314 -52.85 -20.26 15.06
#